data_AF-A0A3M0INC1-F1
#
_entry.id   AF-A0A3M0INC1-F1
#
_cell.length_a   1.000
_cell.length_b   1.000
_cell.length_c   1.000
_cell.angle_alpha   90.00
_cell.angle_beta   90.00
_cell.angle_gamma   90.00
#
_symmetry.space_group_name_H-M   'P 1'
#
loop_
_entity.id
_entity.type
_entity.pdbx_description
1 polymer ?
#
loop_
_entity_poly.entity_id
_entity_poly.type
_entity_poly.pdbx_seq_one_letter_code
_entity_poly.pdbx_strand_id
1 'polypeptide(L)'
;MGKRVYWTVWIRWPGTSEPQKYEALVDTGSQCTLIPSEYVGTEPVSIAGVTGGSQELTLLEAEVSLTRKEWQKHPISTGSGAPCILGIDFLRNGYYKDSKGLRWAFGIAAVEAEGIKKLNSLPGLSENPSAVGLLKVEEQ
;
A
#
# COMPACT_ATOMS: atom_id res chain seq x y z
N MET A 1 -8.42 -9.26 18.32
CA MET A 1 -8.63 -7.91 17.72
C MET A 1 -7.29 -7.49 17.15
N GLY A 2 -7.16 -7.44 15.81
CA GLY A 2 -5.86 -7.14 15.19
C GLY A 2 -5.38 -5.73 15.51
N LYS A 3 -4.06 -5.53 15.66
CA LYS A 3 -3.47 -4.20 15.80
C LYS A 3 -3.65 -3.44 14.48
N ARG A 4 -4.26 -2.24 14.53
CA ARG A 4 -4.30 -1.33 13.38
C ARG A 4 -2.91 -0.72 13.21
N VAL A 5 -2.41 -0.69 11.98
CA VAL A 5 -1.09 -0.15 11.65
C VAL A 5 -1.29 1.15 10.87
N TYR A 6 -0.65 2.22 11.32
CA TYR A 6 -0.70 3.52 10.66
C TYR A 6 0.69 3.92 10.20
N TRP A 7 0.78 4.47 8.99
CA TRP A 7 2.01 5.03 8.44
C TRP A 7 1.87 6.53 8.23
N THR A 8 2.96 7.26 8.47
CA THR A 8 3.08 8.64 8.03
C THR A 8 3.37 8.65 6.53
N VAL A 9 2.52 9.35 5.78
CA VAL A 9 2.71 9.59 4.35
C VAL A 9 2.69 11.09 4.08
N TRP A 10 3.58 11.51 3.19
CA TRP A 10 3.70 12.88 2.71
C TRP A 10 3.22 12.95 1.28
N ILE A 11 2.35 13.90 1.00
CA ILE A 11 1.75 14.05 -0.33
C ILE A 11 1.99 15.47 -0.81
N ARG A 12 2.65 15.61 -1.96
CA ARG A 12 2.71 16.85 -2.71
C ARG A 12 1.64 16.79 -3.79
N TRP A 13 0.59 17.57 -3.56
CA TRP A 13 -0.55 17.65 -4.47
C TRP A 13 -0.17 18.37 -5.77
N PRO A 14 -0.88 18.12 -6.88
CA PRO A 14 -0.66 18.83 -8.13
C PRO A 14 -0.66 20.35 -7.93
N GLY A 15 0.37 21.01 -8.46
CA GLY A 15 0.51 22.46 -8.39
C GLY A 15 1.00 23.02 -7.05
N THR A 16 1.36 22.18 -6.07
CA THR A 16 1.99 22.64 -4.82
C THR A 16 3.47 22.28 -4.74
N SER A 17 4.26 23.11 -4.06
CA SER A 17 5.65 22.80 -3.68
C SER A 17 5.72 22.13 -2.31
N GLU A 18 4.90 22.62 -1.37
CA GLU A 18 4.87 22.14 0.01
C GLU A 18 4.06 20.84 0.13
N PRO A 19 4.65 19.76 0.67
CA PRO A 19 3.96 18.51 0.91
C PRO A 19 3.15 18.54 2.22
N GLN A 20 1.99 17.91 2.19
CA GLN A 20 1.09 17.75 3.33
C GLN A 20 1.33 16.40 4.03
N LYS A 21 1.21 16.37 5.36
CA LYS A 21 1.37 15.16 6.17
C LYS A 21 0.03 14.48 6.38
N TYR A 22 0.00 13.16 6.26
CA TYR A 22 -1.14 12.33 6.62
C TYR A 22 -0.68 11.15 7.48
N GLU A 23 -1.52 10.76 8.43
CA GLU A 23 -1.43 9.45 9.07
C GLU A 23 -2.49 8.55 8.46
N ALA A 24 -2.05 7.54 7.72
CA ALA A 24 -2.92 6.68 6.92
C ALA A 24 -2.93 5.27 7.48
N LEU A 25 -4.12 4.67 7.58
CA LEU A 25 -4.29 3.27 7.93
C LEU A 25 -3.72 2.41 6.80
N VAL A 26 -2.83 1.48 7.14
CA VAL A 26 -2.36 0.46 6.19
C VAL A 26 -3.44 -0.61 6.12
N ASP A 27 -4.16 -0.66 5.00
CA ASP A 27 -5.28 -1.59 4.80
C ASP A 27 -5.05 -2.47 3.57
N THR A 28 -4.65 -3.72 3.82
CA THR A 28 -4.48 -4.73 2.76
C THR A 28 -5.80 -5.20 2.17
N GLY A 29 -6.94 -4.86 2.79
CA GLY A 29 -8.28 -5.07 2.25
C GLY A 29 -8.70 -3.98 1.26
N SER A 30 -8.07 -2.81 1.28
CA SER A 30 -8.32 -1.74 0.31
C SER A 30 -7.50 -1.94 -0.95
N GLN A 31 -8.15 -1.94 -2.12
CA GLN A 31 -7.45 -2.01 -3.40
C GLN A 31 -6.77 -0.68 -3.76
N CYS A 32 -7.30 0.44 -3.26
CA CYS A 32 -6.88 1.78 -3.64
C CYS A 32 -6.40 2.58 -2.43
N THR A 33 -5.51 3.51 -2.68
CA THR A 33 -5.09 4.52 -1.71
C THR A 33 -6.08 5.66 -1.70
N LEU A 34 -6.63 5.94 -0.51
CA LEU A 34 -7.66 6.94 -0.26
C LEU A 34 -7.09 8.01 0.67
N ILE A 35 -7.21 9.28 0.30
CA ILE A 35 -6.69 10.38 1.12
C ILE A 35 -7.75 11.48 1.20
N PRO A 36 -8.05 12.02 2.39
CA PRO A 36 -8.96 13.15 2.52
C PRO A 36 -8.31 14.41 1.93
N SER A 37 -8.96 15.00 0.94
CA SER A 37 -8.49 16.24 0.32
C SER A 37 -9.57 16.92 -0.51
N GLU A 38 -9.47 18.25 -0.60
CA GLU A 38 -10.33 19.08 -1.47
C GLU A 38 -9.79 19.17 -2.91
N TYR A 39 -8.62 18.57 -3.18
CA TYR A 39 -8.10 18.52 -4.55
C TYR A 39 -8.99 17.64 -5.40
N VAL A 40 -9.42 18.20 -6.52
CA VAL A 40 -10.32 17.54 -7.46
C VAL A 40 -9.48 16.88 -8.55
N GLY A 41 -9.64 15.57 -8.68
CA GLY A 41 -9.05 14.81 -9.77
C GLY A 41 -9.80 14.94 -11.08
N THR A 42 -9.24 14.33 -12.13
CA THR A 42 -9.80 14.42 -13.49
C THR A 42 -10.87 13.38 -13.76
N GLU A 43 -10.90 12.29 -12.97
CA GLU A 43 -11.80 11.17 -13.18
C GLU A 43 -12.63 10.92 -11.91
N PRO A 44 -13.97 10.92 -12.00
CA PRO A 44 -14.81 10.50 -10.88
C PRO A 44 -14.68 8.99 -10.67
N VAL A 45 -14.59 8.55 -9.42
CA VAL A 45 -14.54 7.15 -9.04
C VAL A 45 -15.56 6.88 -7.93
N SER A 46 -16.26 5.76 -8.01
CA SER A 46 -17.20 5.34 -6.97
C SER A 46 -16.56 4.25 -6.13
N ILE A 47 -16.45 4.49 -4.82
CA ILE A 47 -15.91 3.52 -3.86
C ILE A 47 -17.07 2.92 -3.08
N ALA A 48 -17.30 1.62 -3.28
CA ALA A 48 -18.30 0.87 -2.53
C ALA A 48 -17.72 0.38 -1.19
N GLY A 49 -18.46 0.62 -0.11
CA GLY A 49 -18.19 0.08 1.20
C GLY A 49 -18.88 -1.28 1.42
N VAL A 50 -18.38 -2.04 2.40
CA VAL A 50 -18.91 -3.38 2.76
C VAL A 50 -20.38 -3.32 3.21
N THR A 51 -20.87 -2.17 3.67
CA THR A 51 -22.26 -1.95 4.08
C THR A 51 -23.20 -1.56 2.93
N GLY A 52 -22.75 -1.63 1.67
CA GLY A 52 -23.59 -1.37 0.49
C GLY A 52 -23.78 0.10 0.11
N GLY A 53 -23.17 1.02 0.86
CA GLY A 53 -23.09 2.43 0.45
C GLY A 53 -21.91 2.68 -0.48
N SER A 54 -22.03 3.65 -1.39
CA SER A 54 -20.92 4.12 -2.23
C SER A 54 -20.69 5.60 -2.03
N GLN A 55 -19.42 6.00 -2.00
CA GLN A 55 -19.01 7.40 -2.00
C GLN A 55 -18.38 7.73 -3.34
N GLU A 56 -18.77 8.87 -3.92
CA GLU A 56 -18.09 9.43 -5.07
C GLU A 56 -16.85 10.20 -4.62
N LEU A 57 -15.71 9.82 -5.18
CA LEU A 57 -14.41 10.46 -5.01
C LEU A 57 -13.88 10.84 -6.39
N THR A 58 -12.70 11.44 -6.43
CA THR A 58 -12.00 11.74 -7.69
C THR A 58 -10.59 11.15 -7.68
N LEU A 59 -10.12 10.70 -8.83
CA LEU A 59 -8.79 10.13 -9.01
C LEU A 59 -7.83 11.18 -9.57
N LEU A 60 -6.66 11.30 -8.95
CA LEU A 60 -5.56 12.14 -9.45
C LEU A 60 -4.21 11.51 -9.15
N GLU A 61 -3.18 11.89 -9.90
CA GLU A 61 -1.80 11.53 -9.57
C GLU A 61 -1.16 12.60 -8.67
N ALA A 62 -0.59 12.19 -7.54
CA ALA A 62 0.18 13.06 -6.66
C ALA A 62 1.55 12.44 -6.38
N GLU A 63 2.51 13.27 -5.95
CA GLU A 63 3.80 12.75 -5.48
C GLU A 63 3.67 12.33 -4.02
N VAL A 64 4.00 11.07 -3.74
CA VAL A 64 3.88 10.46 -2.42
C VAL A 64 5.26 10.07 -1.90
N SER A 65 5.47 10.24 -0.59
CA SER A 65 6.69 9.87 0.11
C SER A 65 6.43 9.39 1.54
N LEU A 66 7.07 8.29 1.95
CA LEU A 66 7.08 7.88 3.36
C LEU A 66 8.15 8.62 4.19
N THR A 67 9.20 9.13 3.53
CA THR A 67 10.42 9.64 4.20
C THR A 67 10.72 11.12 3.92
N ARG A 68 9.95 11.77 3.04
CA ARG A 68 10.22 13.09 2.41
C ARG A 68 11.46 13.15 1.51
N LYS A 69 12.21 12.06 1.34
CA LYS A 69 13.44 12.03 0.53
C LYS A 69 13.17 11.56 -0.88
N GLU A 70 12.43 10.45 -0.99
CA GLU A 70 12.07 9.82 -2.26
C GLU A 70 10.61 10.12 -2.56
N TRP A 71 10.33 10.68 -3.74
CA TRP A 71 8.99 11.08 -4.17
C TRP A 71 8.61 10.25 -5.39
N GLN A 72 7.39 9.75 -5.41
CA GLN A 72 6.86 8.96 -6.51
C GLN A 72 5.47 9.40 -6.87
N LYS A 73 5.19 9.49 -8.17
CA LYS A 73 3.83 9.66 -8.64
C LYS A 73 3.03 8.40 -8.32
N HIS A 74 1.89 8.59 -7.69
CA HIS A 74 0.96 7.53 -7.35
C HIS A 74 -0.47 8.03 -7.56
N PRO A 75 -1.36 7.21 -8.17
CA PRO A 75 -2.77 7.54 -8.28
C PRO A 75 -3.44 7.48 -6.90
N ILE A 76 -4.12 8.55 -6.52
CA ILE A 76 -4.84 8.68 -5.24
C ILE A 76 -6.29 8.98 -5.54
N SER A 77 -7.20 8.21 -4.94
CA SER A 77 -8.61 8.60 -4.89
C SER A 77 -8.83 9.52 -3.70
N THR A 78 -9.44 10.67 -3.93
CA THR A 78 -9.55 11.74 -2.94
C THR A 78 -10.92 12.41 -2.98
N GLY A 79 -11.31 12.91 -1.82
CA GLY A 79 -12.49 13.75 -1.58
C GLY A 79 -12.51 14.18 -0.12
N SER A 80 -13.25 15.23 0.21
CA SER A 80 -13.30 15.81 1.56
C SER A 80 -13.68 14.81 2.66
N GLY A 81 -14.57 13.86 2.31
CA GLY A 81 -15.00 12.78 3.21
C GLY A 81 -14.26 11.45 3.02
N ALA A 82 -13.18 11.39 2.23
CA ALA A 82 -12.47 10.13 2.00
C ALA A 82 -11.77 9.66 3.29
N PRO A 83 -11.75 8.35 3.58
CA PRO A 83 -10.93 7.83 4.66
C PRO A 83 -9.44 7.99 4.31
N CYS A 84 -8.58 8.05 5.33
CA CYS A 84 -7.13 8.12 5.15
C CYS A 84 -6.52 6.71 5.19
N ILE A 85 -6.34 6.09 4.02
CA ILE A 85 -5.98 4.68 3.85
C ILE A 85 -4.87 4.54 2.80
N LEU A 86 -3.81 3.80 3.13
CA LEU A 86 -2.86 3.27 2.16
C LEU A 86 -3.31 1.88 1.72
N GLY A 87 -3.71 1.78 0.46
CA GLY A 87 -4.20 0.56 -0.15
C GLY A 87 -3.09 -0.31 -0.75
N ILE A 88 -3.50 -1.47 -1.27
CA ILE A 88 -2.59 -2.45 -1.85
C ILE A 88 -1.89 -1.94 -3.11
N ASP A 89 -2.49 -1.00 -3.84
CA ASP A 89 -1.91 -0.29 -4.98
C ASP A 89 -0.58 0.39 -4.60
N PHE A 90 -0.56 1.08 -3.47
CA PHE A 90 0.64 1.74 -2.95
C PHE A 90 1.62 0.72 -2.35
N LEU A 91 1.12 -0.24 -1.58
CA LEU A 91 1.96 -1.23 -0.90
C LEU A 91 2.68 -2.17 -1.88
N ARG A 92 2.05 -2.51 -3.01
CA ARG A 92 2.65 -3.33 -4.07
C ARG A 92 3.70 -2.60 -4.89
N ASN A 93 3.74 -1.27 -4.81
CA ASN A 93 4.64 -0.49 -5.65
C ASN A 93 6.13 -0.76 -5.32
N GLY A 94 6.47 -1.44 -4.21
CA GLY A 94 7.78 -2.10 -4.01
C GLY A 94 9.01 -1.18 -3.92
N TYR A 95 8.82 0.13 -4.02
CA TYR A 95 9.91 1.10 -4.13
C TYR A 95 10.46 1.55 -2.79
N TYR A 96 9.69 1.46 -1.71
CA TYR A 96 10.21 1.84 -0.41
C TYR A 96 11.13 0.74 0.07
N LYS A 97 12.40 1.10 0.24
CA LYS A 97 13.37 0.28 0.93
C LYS A 97 13.32 0.66 2.41
N ASP A 98 13.44 -0.31 3.30
CA ASP A 98 13.75 0.01 4.69
C ASP A 98 15.12 0.71 4.80
N SER A 99 15.49 1.18 5.99
CA SER A 99 16.80 1.82 6.22
C SER A 99 18.00 0.90 5.92
N LYS A 100 17.77 -0.40 5.65
CA LYS A 100 18.75 -1.40 5.28
C LYS A 100 18.76 -1.71 3.78
N GLY A 101 17.98 -0.99 2.97
CA GLY A 101 17.94 -1.17 1.52
C GLY A 101 17.08 -2.34 1.04
N LEU A 102 16.35 -3.00 1.95
CA LEU A 102 15.52 -4.16 1.62
C LEU A 102 14.16 -3.70 1.09
N ARG A 103 13.78 -4.23 -0.08
CA ARG A 103 12.47 -4.02 -0.69
C ARG A 103 11.39 -4.71 0.16
N TRP A 104 10.35 -3.99 0.57
CA TRP A 104 9.22 -4.61 1.27
C TRP A 104 8.45 -5.53 0.32
N ALA A 105 8.58 -6.85 0.50
CA ALA A 105 7.69 -7.81 -0.13
C ALA A 105 6.43 -7.93 0.72
N PHE A 106 5.34 -7.25 0.33
CA PHE A 106 4.03 -7.43 0.95
C PHE A 106 3.41 -8.76 0.50
N GLY A 107 3.88 -9.84 1.11
CA GLY A 107 3.29 -11.17 1.04
C GLY A 107 3.31 -11.79 2.44
N ILE A 108 2.20 -11.63 3.17
CA ILE A 108 1.89 -12.31 4.44
C ILE A 108 2.96 -12.11 5.55
N ALA A 109 2.80 -11.08 6.39
CA ALA A 109 3.31 -11.18 7.75
C ALA A 109 2.38 -12.15 8.50
N ALA A 110 2.89 -13.35 8.80
CA ALA A 110 2.16 -14.41 9.48
C ALA A 110 1.40 -13.91 10.72
N VAL A 111 0.23 -14.50 10.95
CA VAL A 111 -0.55 -14.28 12.18
C VAL A 111 0.30 -14.69 13.39
N GLU A 112 0.54 -13.77 14.31
CA GLU A 112 1.14 -14.11 15.60
C GLU A 112 0.04 -14.72 16.47
N ALA A 113 -0.18 -16.02 16.30
CA ALA A 113 -0.94 -16.82 17.25
C ALA A 113 0.09 -17.51 18.16
N GLU A 114 0.12 -17.05 19.41
CA GLU A 114 0.86 -17.63 20.52
C GLU A 114 0.63 -19.16 20.54
N GLY A 115 1.64 -19.94 20.10
CA GLY A 115 1.65 -21.40 20.30
C GLY A 115 1.62 -22.34 19.09
N ILE A 116 1.89 -21.93 17.85
CA ILE A 116 2.04 -22.91 16.75
C ILE A 116 3.46 -23.48 16.71
N LYS A 117 3.56 -24.75 17.12
CA LYS A 117 4.76 -25.58 17.19
C LYS A 117 5.41 -25.76 15.80
N LYS A 118 6.65 -25.29 15.69
CA LYS A 118 7.81 -25.95 15.05
C LYS A 118 7.52 -26.75 13.76
N LEU A 119 7.67 -26.12 12.59
CA LEU A 119 7.94 -26.86 11.35
C LEU A 119 9.46 -27.10 11.26
N ASN A 120 9.89 -28.30 11.65
CA ASN A 120 11.26 -28.76 11.44
C ASN A 120 11.44 -29.28 10.00
N SER A 121 12.59 -28.90 9.39
CA SER A 121 13.52 -29.68 8.52
C SER A 121 12.94 -30.68 7.49
N LEU A 122 13.31 -30.75 6.19
CA LEU A 122 14.56 -30.41 5.47
C LEU A 122 14.30 -30.62 3.93
N PRO A 123 15.30 -30.60 3.00
CA PRO A 123 15.25 -29.89 1.72
C PRO A 123 14.77 -30.74 0.51
N GLY A 124 14.23 -30.05 -0.50
CA GLY A 124 14.18 -30.52 -1.89
C GLY A 124 13.08 -31.52 -2.24
N LEU A 125 11.83 -31.06 -2.40
CA LEU A 125 11.06 -31.27 -3.63
C LEU A 125 9.76 -30.45 -3.62
N SER A 126 9.48 -29.88 -4.78
CA SER A 126 8.24 -29.26 -5.21
C SER A 126 7.13 -30.31 -5.36
N GLU A 127 5.94 -30.02 -4.86
CA GLU A 127 4.70 -30.47 -5.52
C GLU A 127 3.89 -29.23 -5.84
N ASN A 128 3.80 -28.96 -7.14
CA ASN A 128 3.17 -27.78 -7.66
C ASN A 128 2.30 -28.18 -8.84
N PRO A 129 1.01 -27.78 -8.85
CA PRO A 129 0.28 -27.63 -10.09
C PRO A 129 -0.24 -26.19 -10.26
N SER A 130 0.60 -25.18 -10.01
CA SER A 130 0.62 -23.87 -10.68
C SER A 130 1.82 -23.03 -10.20
N ALA A 131 2.90 -23.09 -10.96
CA ALA A 131 4.13 -22.35 -10.75
C ALA A 131 4.01 -20.90 -11.20
N VAL A 132 4.55 -19.98 -10.38
CA VAL A 132 5.42 -18.92 -10.86
C VAL A 132 6.65 -18.92 -9.95
N GLY A 133 7.72 -19.53 -10.45
CA GLY A 133 9.02 -19.56 -9.79
C GLY A 133 9.75 -18.22 -9.98
N LEU A 134 10.29 -17.68 -8.89
CA LEU A 134 11.28 -16.61 -8.97
C LEU A 134 12.63 -17.23 -9.34
N LEU A 135 12.99 -17.12 -10.61
CA LEU A 135 14.35 -17.37 -11.09
C LEU A 135 15.20 -16.16 -10.71
N LYS A 136 16.27 -16.42 -9.96
CA LYS A 136 17.29 -15.44 -9.61
C LYS A 136 18.12 -15.14 -10.88
N VAL A 137 18.03 -13.93 -11.41
CA VAL A 137 19.00 -13.44 -12.41
C VAL A 137 20.09 -12.70 -11.65
N GLU A 138 21.32 -13.20 -11.76
CA GLU A 138 22.53 -12.41 -11.52
C GLU A 138 22.80 -11.59 -12.79
N GLU A 139 22.88 -10.28 -12.61
CA GLU A 139 23.28 -9.34 -13.67
C GLU A 139 24.81 -9.41 -13.82
N GLN A 140 25.28 -9.43 -15.08
CA GLN A 140 26.69 -9.59 -15.45
C GLN A 140 27.37 -8.23 -15.63
#